data_AF-A0AAJ2RA44-F1
#
_entry.id   AF-A0AAJ2RA44-F1
#
_cell.length_a   1.000
_cell.length_b   1.000
_cell.length_c   1.000
_cell.angle_alpha   90.00
_cell.angle_beta   90.00
_cell.angle_gamma   90.00
#
_symmetry.space_group_name_H-M   'P 1'
#
loop_
_entity.id
_entity.type
_entity.pdbx_description
1 polymer ?
#
loop_
_entity_poly.entity_id
_entity_poly.type
_entity_poly.pdbx_seq_one_letter_code
_entity_poly.pdbx_strand_id
1 'polypeptide(L)'
;MRKLITALAAVLLLAGAAFVFVWAYLKMEFASSAHYTEQDKREYAYFTPDLLKNMPMISNDYRFEYGNVTGPEAHVFTVHFYGTTDSNVIRDYLRSEGDEL
;
A
#
# COMPACT_ATOMS: atom_id res chain seq x y z
N MET A 1 -26.01 20.06 32.99
CA MET A 1 -24.88 20.59 32.22
C MET A 1 -23.66 19.67 32.15
N ARG A 2 -23.10 19.15 33.27
CA ARG A 2 -21.93 18.23 33.22
C ARG A 2 -22.10 17.02 32.28
N LYS A 3 -23.24 16.31 32.36
CA LYS A 3 -23.53 15.15 31.49
C LYS A 3 -23.56 15.50 29.99
N LEU A 4 -24.08 16.67 29.63
CA LEU A 4 -24.11 17.17 28.26
C LEU A 4 -22.70 17.52 27.76
N ILE A 5 -21.89 18.18 28.60
CA ILE A 5 -20.49 18.50 28.28
C ILE A 5 -19.67 17.22 28.08
N THR A 6 -19.85 16.22 28.95
CA THR A 6 -19.19 14.91 28.81
C THR A 6 -19.61 14.19 27.53
N ALA A 7 -20.90 14.20 27.18
CA ALA A 7 -21.40 13.61 25.94
C ALA A 7 -20.82 14.33 24.71
N LEU A 8 -20.80 15.66 24.69
CA LEU A 8 -20.21 16.45 23.62
C LEU A 8 -18.70 16.19 23.46
N ALA A 9 -17.97 16.11 24.58
CA ALA A 9 -16.55 15.79 24.56
C ALA A 9 -16.28 14.40 23.99
N ALA A 10 -17.09 13.39 24.36
CA ALA A 10 -16.96 12.04 23.81
C ALA A 10 -17.24 12.00 22.30
N VAL A 11 -18.27 12.71 21.83
CA VAL A 11 -18.58 12.81 20.40
C VAL A 11 -17.45 13.49 19.64
N LEU A 12 -16.89 14.58 20.16
CA LEU A 12 -15.76 15.28 19.54
C LEU A 12 -14.50 14.40 19.49
N LEU A 13 -14.24 13.60 20.53
CA LEU A 13 -13.13 12.65 20.53
C LEU A 13 -13.30 11.56 19.46
N LEU A 14 -14.51 11.00 19.33
CA LEU A 14 -14.81 10.00 18.29
C LEU A 14 -14.70 10.59 16.89
N ALA A 15 -15.24 11.80 16.67
CA ALA A 15 -15.13 12.50 15.41
C ALA A 15 -13.67 12.84 15.06
N GLY A 16 -12.89 13.29 16.05
CA GLY A 16 -11.47 13.54 15.88
C GLY A 16 -10.68 12.28 15.51
N ALA A 17 -10.94 11.17 16.18
CA ALA A 17 -10.32 9.88 15.84
C ALA A 17 -10.67 9.45 14.41
N ALA A 18 -11.94 9.51 14.02
CA ALA A 18 -12.37 9.21 12.66
C ALA A 18 -11.70 10.11 11.62
N PHE A 19 -11.58 11.40 11.90
CA PHE A 19 -10.89 12.35 11.02
C PHE A 19 -9.42 12.00 10.84
N VAL A 20 -8.70 11.64 11.91
CA VAL A 20 -7.30 11.21 11.83
C VAL A 20 -7.15 9.95 10.96
N PHE A 21 -8.07 9.00 11.06
CA PHE A 21 -8.08 7.81 10.19
C PHE A 21 -8.29 8.18 8.72
N VAL A 22 -9.32 8.96 8.40
CA VAL A 22 -9.62 9.40 7.03
C VAL A 22 -8.48 10.23 6.44
N TRP A 23 -7.88 11.11 7.24
CA TRP A 23 -6.78 11.97 6.81
C TRP A 23 -5.57 11.17 6.34
N ALA A 24 -5.28 10.03 6.98
CA ALA A 24 -4.18 9.19 6.56
C ALA A 24 -4.41 8.56 5.18
N TYR A 25 -5.63 8.11 4.88
CA TYR A 25 -5.96 7.58 3.55
C TYR A 25 -5.93 8.68 2.48
N LEU A 26 -6.41 9.89 2.80
CA LEU A 26 -6.31 11.02 1.87
C LEU A 26 -4.84 11.33 1.52
N LYS A 27 -3.92 11.30 2.50
CA LYS A 27 -2.49 11.48 2.21
C LYS A 27 -1.94 10.43 1.25
N MET A 28 -2.43 9.19 1.34
CA MET A 28 -1.99 8.09 0.49
C MET A 28 -2.56 8.22 -0.93
N GLU A 29 -3.83 8.59 -1.06
CA GLU A 29 -4.48 8.87 -2.35
C GLU A 29 -3.74 9.94 -3.15
N PHE A 30 -3.28 11.00 -2.48
CA PHE A 30 -2.53 12.08 -3.11
C PHE A 30 -1.00 11.89 -3.04
N ALA A 31 -0.53 10.70 -2.69
CA ALA A 31 0.91 10.42 -2.67
C ALA A 31 1.44 10.29 -4.10
N SER A 32 2.48 11.06 -4.42
CA SER A 32 3.18 10.92 -5.71
C SER A 32 4.01 9.63 -5.76
N SER A 33 4.48 9.14 -4.61
CA SER A 33 5.19 7.87 -4.50
C SER A 33 5.16 7.35 -3.07
N ALA A 34 5.41 6.05 -2.90
CA ALA A 34 5.58 5.42 -1.60
C ALA A 34 6.63 4.31 -1.67
N HIS A 35 7.36 4.10 -0.58
CA HIS A 35 8.31 3.00 -0.41
C HIS A 35 7.94 2.29 0.89
N TYR A 36 7.67 0.99 0.82
CA TYR A 36 7.04 0.29 1.94
C TYR A 36 7.31 -1.23 1.89
N THR A 37 6.97 -1.91 2.97
CA THR A 37 7.11 -3.36 3.15
C THR A 37 5.78 -3.96 3.61
N GLU A 38 5.70 -5.29 3.73
CA GLU A 38 4.52 -5.95 4.31
C GLU A 38 4.26 -5.60 5.78
N GLN A 39 5.25 -5.02 6.48
CA GLN A 39 5.10 -4.53 7.85
C GLN A 39 4.29 -3.22 7.90
N ASP A 40 4.34 -2.44 6.82
CA ASP A 40 3.60 -1.19 6.64
C ASP A 40 2.17 -1.53 6.18
N LYS A 41 1.38 -2.10 7.10
CA LYS A 41 0.09 -2.75 6.77
C LYS A 41 -0.88 -1.86 5.99
N ARG A 42 -0.87 -0.54 6.23
CA ARG A 42 -1.78 0.38 5.56
C ARG A 42 -1.32 0.64 4.13
N GLU A 43 -0.05 0.95 3.96
CA GLU A 43 0.62 1.17 2.68
C GLU A 43 0.55 -0.07 1.80
N TYR A 44 0.88 -1.24 2.36
CA TYR A 44 0.79 -2.52 1.67
C TYR A 44 -0.65 -2.87 1.25
N ALA A 45 -1.63 -2.61 2.11
CA ALA A 45 -3.03 -2.87 1.75
C ALA A 45 -3.54 -1.94 0.63
N TYR A 46 -3.06 -0.69 0.61
CA TYR A 46 -3.57 0.34 -0.29
C TYR A 46 -2.81 0.38 -1.63
N PHE A 47 -1.48 0.30 -1.60
CA PHE A 47 -0.64 0.47 -2.78
C PHE A 47 -0.24 -0.84 -3.46
N THR A 48 -0.48 -2.02 -2.88
CA THR A 48 -0.07 -3.28 -3.51
C THR A 48 -1.24 -3.93 -4.26
N PRO A 49 -1.15 -4.11 -5.59
CA PRO A 49 -2.13 -4.88 -6.34
C PRO A 49 -2.10 -6.36 -5.94
N ASP A 50 -3.22 -7.06 -6.11
CA ASP A 50 -3.33 -8.48 -5.73
C ASP A 50 -2.35 -9.37 -6.51
N LEU A 51 -2.01 -9.00 -7.75
CA LEU A 51 -0.95 -9.64 -8.53
C LEU A 51 0.38 -9.66 -7.79
N LEU A 52 0.79 -8.56 -7.16
CA LEU A 52 2.05 -8.50 -6.41
C LEU A 52 1.94 -9.14 -5.02
N LYS A 53 0.75 -9.16 -4.41
CA LYS A 53 0.52 -9.84 -3.12
C LYS A 53 0.62 -11.36 -3.22
N ASN A 54 0.18 -11.94 -4.32
CA ASN A 54 0.18 -13.38 -4.54
C ASN A 54 1.49 -13.90 -5.15
N MET A 55 2.40 -13.00 -5.51
CA MET A 55 3.66 -13.35 -6.15
C MET A 55 4.61 -14.08 -5.18
N PRO A 56 5.31 -15.14 -5.63
CA PRO A 56 6.29 -15.82 -4.79
C PRO A 56 7.44 -14.90 -4.38
N MET A 57 7.73 -14.82 -3.08
CA MET A 57 8.87 -14.07 -2.55
C MET A 57 10.16 -14.85 -2.74
N ILE A 58 11.01 -14.37 -3.64
CA ILE A 58 12.29 -15.02 -4.02
C ILE A 58 13.50 -14.55 -3.18
N SER A 59 13.30 -13.58 -2.30
CA SER A 59 14.30 -13.07 -1.36
C SER A 59 13.63 -12.67 -0.04
N ASN A 60 14.37 -12.72 1.06
CA ASN A 60 13.96 -12.14 2.35
C ASN A 60 14.25 -10.63 2.43
N ASP A 61 15.05 -10.10 1.51
CA ASP A 61 15.35 -8.68 1.40
C ASP A 61 14.66 -8.14 0.15
N TYR A 62 13.53 -7.48 0.35
CA TYR A 62 12.73 -6.89 -0.71
C TYR A 62 11.97 -5.66 -0.24
N ARG A 63 11.52 -4.84 -1.20
CA ARG A 63 10.75 -3.63 -0.93
C ARG A 63 9.74 -3.37 -2.03
N PHE A 64 8.57 -2.87 -1.65
CA PHE A 64 7.58 -2.37 -2.59
C PHE A 64 7.73 -0.87 -2.81
N GLU A 65 7.48 -0.47 -4.04
CA GLU A 65 7.46 0.92 -4.45
C GLU A 65 6.18 1.20 -5.23
N TYR A 66 5.63 2.38 -5.01
CA TYR A 66 4.52 2.91 -5.75
C TYR A 66 4.94 4.26 -6.32
N GLY A 67 4.60 4.51 -7.58
CA GLY A 67 4.80 5.80 -8.25
C GLY A 67 3.55 6.21 -9.00
N ASN A 68 3.06 7.41 -8.70
CA ASN A 68 2.10 8.12 -9.55
C ASN A 68 2.89 8.89 -10.61
N VAL A 69 2.87 8.41 -11.84
CA VAL A 69 3.62 8.99 -12.96
C VAL A 69 2.67 9.69 -13.93
N THR A 70 3.18 10.72 -14.60
CA THR A 70 2.39 11.41 -15.64
C THR A 70 2.39 10.57 -16.92
N GLY A 71 1.24 9.98 -17.28
CA GLY A 71 1.10 9.16 -18.49
C GLY A 71 -0.19 8.33 -18.51
N PRO A 72 -0.42 7.52 -19.58
CA PRO A 72 -1.59 6.63 -19.68
C PRO A 72 -1.64 5.60 -18.53
N GLU A 73 -0.48 5.14 -18.08
CA GLU A 73 -0.34 4.34 -16.86
C GLU A 73 -0.07 5.27 -15.68
N ALA A 74 -1.15 5.77 -15.06
CA ALA A 74 -1.06 6.73 -13.97
C ALA A 74 -0.48 6.14 -12.66
N HIS A 75 -0.39 4.81 -12.55
CA HIS A 75 0.03 4.12 -11.32
C HIS A 75 1.00 3.00 -11.68
N VAL A 76 2.25 3.12 -11.20
CA VAL A 76 3.29 2.10 -11.35
C VAL A 76 3.51 1.44 -10.00
N PHE A 77 3.46 0.11 -10.00
CA PHE A 77 3.67 -0.73 -8.82
C PHE A 77 4.88 -1.62 -9.03
N THR A 78 5.86 -1.51 -8.14
CA THR A 78 7.13 -2.21 -8.28
C THR A 78 7.44 -2.99 -7.02
N VAL A 79 8.09 -4.14 -7.18
CA VAL A 79 8.80 -4.81 -6.08
C VAL A 79 10.27 -5.00 -6.47
N HIS A 80 11.15 -4.63 -5.56
CA HIS A 80 12.58 -4.80 -5.70
C HIS A 80 13.02 -5.96 -4.81
N PHE A 81 13.63 -6.99 -5.40
CA PHE A 81 14.28 -8.07 -4.67
C PHE A 81 15.79 -7.83 -4.65
N TYR A 82 16.38 -7.84 -3.45
CA TYR A 82 17.81 -7.67 -3.26
C TYR A 82 18.48 -9.03 -3.01
N GLY A 83 19.76 -9.13 -3.40
CA GLY A 83 20.59 -10.31 -3.11
C GLY A 83 20.22 -11.59 -3.87
N THR A 84 19.38 -11.49 -4.91
CA THR A 84 18.99 -12.63 -5.77
C THR A 84 19.14 -12.27 -7.25
N THR A 85 19.48 -13.26 -8.07
CA THR A 85 19.54 -13.15 -9.53
C THR A 85 18.58 -14.09 -10.24
N ASP A 86 17.94 -15.00 -9.51
CA ASP A 86 17.00 -15.96 -10.08
C ASP A 86 15.60 -15.35 -10.15
N SER A 87 15.25 -14.85 -11.32
CA SER A 87 13.92 -14.30 -11.62
C SER A 87 13.01 -15.29 -12.35
N ASN A 88 13.44 -16.54 -12.56
CA ASN A 88 12.66 -17.50 -13.35
C ASN A 88 11.31 -17.78 -12.68
N VAL A 89 11.29 -17.93 -11.36
CA VAL A 89 10.07 -18.15 -10.57
C VAL A 89 9.08 -17.00 -10.74
N ILE A 90 9.56 -15.75 -10.75
CA ILE A 90 8.73 -14.55 -10.95
C ILE A 90 8.18 -14.51 -12.38
N ARG A 91 9.02 -14.80 -13.37
CA ARG A 91 8.61 -14.82 -14.78
C ARG A 91 7.56 -15.88 -15.05
N ASP A 92 7.73 -17.07 -14.48
CA ASP A 92 6.77 -18.17 -14.63
C ASP A 92 5.44 -17.86 -13.95
N TYR A 93 5.48 -17.20 -12.78
CA TYR A 93 4.29 -16.67 -12.11
C TYR A 93 3.55 -15.65 -12.97
N LEU A 94 4.23 -14.61 -13.48
CA LEU A 94 3.59 -13.56 -14.29
C LEU A 94 2.96 -14.14 -15.57
N ARG A 95 3.63 -15.10 -16.23
CA ARG A 95 3.06 -15.84 -17.36
C ARG A 95 1.81 -16.63 -17.00
N SER A 96 1.75 -17.19 -15.79
CA SER A 96 0.58 -17.95 -15.33
C SER A 96 -0.63 -17.07 -15.02
N GLU A 97 -0.41 -15.81 -14.62
CA GLU A 97 -1.46 -14.81 -14.36
C GLU A 97 -1.94 -14.10 -15.64
N GLY A 98 -1.36 -14.42 -16.79
CA GLY A 98 -1.76 -13.88 -18.10
C GLY A 98 -0.98 -12.68 -18.57
N ASP A 99 0.10 -12.30 -17.89
CA ASP A 99 1.04 -11.28 -18.37
C ASP A 99 2.02 -11.90 -19.39
N GLU A 100 1.96 -11.42 -20.63
CA GLU A 100 2.94 -11.75 -21.66
C GLU A 100 4.22 -10.93 -21.43
N LEU A 101 5.19 -11.53 -20.74
CA LEU A 101 6.59 -11.06 -20.66
C LEU A 101 7.45 -11.52 -21.83
#